data_AF-A0A382Q3K2-F1
#
_entry.id   AF-A0A382Q3K2-F1
#
_cell.length_a   1.000
_cell.length_b   1.000
_cell.length_c   1.000
_cell.angle_alpha   90.00
_cell.angle_beta   90.00
_cell.angle_gamma   90.00
#
_symmetry.space_group_name_H-M   'P 1'
#
loop_
_entity.id
_entity.type
_entity.pdbx_description
1 polymer ?
#
loop_
_entity_poly.entity_id
_entity_poly.type
_entity_poly.pdbx_seq_one_letter_code
_entity_poly.pdbx_strand_id
1 'polypeptide(L)'
;NDWRKHKKDHPVVKYVQNNNDLEHFLTFQESLRNIASDCGYTVGQLAVAWALLRPEVTSAIVGARRKGQIAETAKAAEWQMNEEQSIAIESALQEFLTKVEDA
;
A
#
# COMPACT_ATOMS: atom_id res chain seq x y z
N ASN A 1 -13.81 -18.67 7.55
CA ASN A 1 -12.58 -18.90 6.77
C ASN A 1 -11.72 -17.64 6.59
N ASP A 2 -11.80 -16.65 7.49
CA ASP A 2 -10.85 -15.52 7.45
C ASP A 2 -9.54 -15.95 8.14
N TRP A 3 -8.52 -16.25 7.34
CA TRP A 3 -7.23 -16.76 7.82
C TRP A 3 -6.52 -15.76 8.76
N ARG A 4 -6.83 -14.47 8.65
CA ARG A 4 -6.25 -13.38 9.44
C ARG A 4 -6.53 -13.53 10.94
N LYS A 5 -7.64 -14.17 11.31
CA LYS A 5 -8.04 -14.38 12.72
C LYS A 5 -7.10 -15.32 13.49
N HIS A 6 -6.38 -16.19 12.78
CA HIS A 6 -5.58 -17.26 13.38
C HIS A 6 -4.07 -17.09 13.14
N LYS A 7 -3.65 -15.99 12.50
CA LYS A 7 -2.25 -15.69 12.16
C LYS A 7 -1.87 -14.28 12.65
N LYS A 8 -1.93 -14.08 13.97
CA LYS A 8 -1.73 -12.76 14.60
C LYS A 8 -0.33 -12.18 14.33
N ASP A 9 0.69 -13.01 14.27
CA ASP A 9 2.09 -12.57 14.05
C ASP A 9 2.44 -12.40 12.57
N HIS A 10 1.48 -12.55 11.65
CA HIS A 10 1.75 -12.41 10.24
C HIS A 10 2.14 -10.96 9.90
N PRO A 11 3.22 -10.71 9.13
CA PRO A 11 3.77 -9.37 8.90
C PRO A 11 2.75 -8.37 8.32
N VAL A 12 1.78 -8.85 7.56
CA VAL A 12 0.70 -8.02 6.97
C VAL A 12 -0.47 -7.77 7.92
N VAL A 13 -0.72 -8.68 8.87
CA VAL A 13 -1.94 -8.66 9.68
C VAL A 13 -1.68 -8.18 11.11
N LYS A 14 -0.45 -8.29 11.61
CA LYS A 14 -0.11 -7.95 13.00
C LYS A 14 -0.55 -6.53 13.40
N TYR A 15 -0.42 -5.56 12.49
CA TYR A 15 -0.78 -4.16 12.72
C TYR A 15 -2.28 -3.87 12.75
N VAL A 16 -3.15 -4.84 12.43
CA VAL A 16 -4.61 -4.67 12.48
C VAL A 16 -5.27 -5.53 13.57
N GLN A 17 -4.48 -6.10 14.48
CA GLN A 17 -4.98 -6.98 15.55
C GLN A 17 -5.33 -6.22 16.84
N ASN A 18 -4.70 -5.07 17.09
CA ASN A 18 -4.97 -4.22 18.26
C ASN A 18 -5.37 -2.81 17.81
N ASN A 19 -6.04 -2.07 18.70
CA ASN A 19 -6.61 -0.77 18.35
C ASN A 19 -5.55 0.31 18.08
N ASN A 20 -4.44 0.31 18.83
CA ASN A 20 -3.41 1.35 18.68
C ASN A 20 -2.71 1.25 17.32
N ASP A 21 -2.21 0.06 16.97
CA ASP A 21 -1.54 -0.17 15.68
C ASP A 21 -2.52 0.01 14.51
N LEU A 22 -3.80 -0.34 14.72
CA LEU A 22 -4.84 -0.15 13.72
C LEU A 22 -5.03 1.34 13.40
N GLU A 23 -5.05 2.22 14.40
CA GLU A 23 -5.15 3.66 14.19
C GLU A 23 -3.95 4.20 13.39
N HIS A 24 -2.73 3.77 13.74
CA HIS A 24 -1.53 4.13 12.99
C HIS A 24 -1.55 3.59 11.55
N PHE A 25 -2.02 2.36 11.35
CA PHE A 25 -2.14 1.74 10.03
C PHE A 25 -3.18 2.44 9.15
N LEU A 26 -4.32 2.84 9.71
CA LEU A 26 -5.34 3.61 9.00
C LEU A 26 -4.85 5.01 8.64
N THR A 27 -4.09 5.65 9.53
CA THR A 27 -3.44 6.95 9.25
C THR A 27 -2.45 6.82 8.09
N PHE A 28 -1.62 5.78 8.09
CA PHE A 28 -0.71 5.47 6.98
C PHE A 28 -1.44 5.23 5.66
N GLN A 29 -2.54 4.45 5.70
CA GLN A 29 -3.37 4.22 4.52
C GLN A 29 -3.90 5.53 3.93
N GLU A 30 -4.30 6.49 4.78
CA GLU A 30 -4.80 7.78 4.33
C GLU A 30 -3.70 8.64 3.72
N SER A 31 -2.48 8.63 4.28
CA SER A 31 -1.32 9.28 3.66
C SER A 31 -1.05 8.74 2.26
N LEU A 32 -1.08 7.41 2.07
CA LEU A 32 -0.95 6.80 0.74
C LEU A 32 -2.09 7.19 -0.21
N ARG A 33 -3.31 7.32 0.31
CA ARG A 33 -4.47 7.75 -0.48
C ARG A 33 -4.28 9.17 -1.00
N ASN A 34 -3.79 10.08 -0.17
CA ASN A 34 -3.52 11.47 -0.55
C ASN A 34 -2.42 11.57 -1.62
N ILE A 35 -1.30 10.87 -1.42
CA ILE A 35 -0.22 10.80 -2.42
C ILE A 35 -0.75 10.31 -3.76
N ALA A 36 -1.57 9.25 -3.76
CA ALA A 36 -2.15 8.72 -4.98
C ALA A 36 -3.10 9.72 -5.65
N SER A 37 -3.99 10.36 -4.87
CA SER A 37 -4.98 11.28 -5.42
C SER A 37 -4.35 12.53 -6.01
N ASP A 38 -3.29 13.06 -5.41
CA ASP A 38 -2.55 14.22 -5.92
C ASP A 38 -1.91 13.92 -7.28
N CYS A 39 -1.61 12.65 -7.54
CA CYS A 39 -1.08 12.17 -8.81
C CYS A 39 -2.17 11.72 -9.80
N GLY A 40 -3.45 11.78 -9.43
CA GLY A 40 -4.57 11.33 -10.26
C GLY A 40 -4.78 9.80 -10.29
N TYR A 41 -4.22 9.08 -9.32
CA TYR A 41 -4.31 7.62 -9.21
C TYR A 41 -5.06 7.19 -7.94
N THR A 42 -5.48 5.93 -7.92
CA THR A 42 -6.03 5.26 -6.74
C THR A 42 -4.89 4.67 -5.89
N VAL A 43 -5.13 4.48 -4.59
CA VAL A 43 -4.16 3.81 -3.71
C VAL A 43 -3.80 2.38 -4.17
N GLY A 44 -4.74 1.69 -4.84
CA GLY A 44 -4.48 0.38 -5.43
C GLY A 44 -3.53 0.46 -6.63
N GLN A 45 -3.65 1.50 -7.46
CA GLN A 45 -2.70 1.75 -8.55
C GLN A 45 -1.34 2.19 -8.00
N LEU A 46 -1.29 2.99 -6.93
CA LEU A 46 -0.04 3.36 -6.24
C LEU A 46 0.72 2.11 -5.78
N ALA A 47 0.05 1.18 -5.11
CA ALA A 47 0.69 -0.05 -4.62
C ALA A 47 1.31 -0.88 -5.76
N VAL A 48 0.65 -0.94 -6.93
CA VAL A 48 1.15 -1.67 -8.09
C VAL A 48 2.29 -0.94 -8.76
N ALA A 49 2.17 0.37 -8.98
CA ALA A 49 3.23 1.20 -9.57
C ALA A 49 4.49 1.18 -8.70
N TRP A 50 4.34 1.30 -7.37
CA TRP A 50 5.45 1.20 -6.42
C TRP A 50 6.15 -0.17 -6.47
N ALA A 51 5.39 -1.27 -6.58
CA ALA A 51 5.99 -2.59 -6.72
C ALA A 51 6.79 -2.74 -8.03
N LEU A 52 6.27 -2.17 -9.12
CA LEU A 52 6.90 -2.18 -10.45
C LEU A 52 8.06 -1.18 -10.59
N LEU A 53 8.21 -0.24 -9.66
CA LEU A 53 9.31 0.73 -9.66
C LEU A 53 10.68 0.06 -9.53
N ARG A 54 10.72 -1.10 -8.86
CA ARG A 54 11.96 -1.84 -8.62
C ARG A 54 12.42 -2.56 -9.88
N PRO A 55 13.69 -2.37 -10.32
CA PRO A 55 14.19 -2.99 -11.54
C PRO A 55 14.24 -4.52 -11.48
N GLU A 56 14.27 -5.10 -10.27
CA GLU A 56 14.23 -6.55 -10.09
C GLU A 56 12.82 -7.16 -10.25
N VAL A 57 11.77 -6.34 -10.26
CA VAL A 57 10.38 -6.78 -10.35
C VAL A 57 9.91 -6.74 -11.80
N THR A 58 9.76 -7.90 -12.43
CA THR A 58 9.33 -8.00 -13.83
C THR A 58 7.81 -7.93 -14.01
N SER A 59 7.03 -8.29 -12.98
CA SER A 59 5.57 -8.30 -13.05
C SER A 59 4.94 -8.25 -11.65
N ALA A 60 3.75 -7.65 -11.57
CA ALA A 60 2.93 -7.60 -10.36
C ALA A 60 1.66 -8.44 -10.54
N ILE A 61 1.43 -9.41 -9.66
CA ILE A 61 0.23 -10.25 -9.67
C ILE A 61 -0.89 -9.55 -8.89
N VAL A 62 -2.00 -9.26 -9.56
CA VAL A 62 -3.15 -8.56 -8.98
C VAL A 62 -4.43 -9.37 -9.10
N GLY A 63 -5.13 -9.52 -7.98
CA GLY A 63 -6.43 -10.21 -7.94
C GLY A 63 -7.58 -9.26 -8.24
N ALA A 64 -8.55 -9.70 -9.04
CA ALA A 64 -9.79 -8.97 -9.32
C ALA A 64 -11.02 -9.78 -8.91
N ARG A 65 -12.06 -9.09 -8.42
CA ARG A 65 -13.33 -9.68 -7.95
C ARG A 65 -14.55 -9.10 -8.67
N ARG A 66 -14.42 -7.98 -9.38
CA ARG A 66 -15.50 -7.37 -10.17
C ARG A 66 -15.04 -7.01 -11.58
N LYS A 67 -16.01 -6.87 -12.49
CA LYS A 67 -15.78 -6.36 -13.84
C LYS A 67 -15.16 -4.95 -13.76
N GLY A 68 -14.20 -4.69 -14.64
CA GLY A 68 -13.51 -3.39 -14.74
C GLY A 68 -12.30 -3.21 -13.82
N GLN A 69 -12.14 -3.99 -12.74
CA GLN A 69 -10.98 -3.86 -11.85
C GLN A 69 -9.64 -4.09 -12.56
N ILE A 70 -9.57 -5.05 -13.48
CA ILE A 70 -8.33 -5.32 -14.24
C ILE A 70 -7.95 -4.08 -15.07
N ALA A 71 -8.90 -3.48 -15.77
CA ALA A 71 -8.66 -2.28 -16.58
C ALA A 71 -8.29 -1.07 -15.73
N GLU A 72 -8.89 -0.95 -14.54
CA GLU A 72 -8.54 0.08 -13.55
C GLU A 72 -7.10 -0.11 -13.05
N THR A 73 -6.73 -1.32 -12.61
CA THR A 73 -5.39 -1.63 -12.11
C THR A 73 -4.32 -1.55 -13.19
N ALA A 74 -4.62 -1.90 -14.44
CA ALA A 74 -3.67 -1.85 -15.56
C ALA A 74 -3.09 -0.43 -15.77
N LYS A 75 -3.85 0.62 -15.49
CA LYS A 75 -3.37 2.02 -15.56
C LYS A 75 -2.18 2.31 -14.63
N ALA A 76 -1.96 1.50 -13.60
CA ALA A 76 -0.79 1.63 -12.75
C ALA A 76 0.53 1.46 -13.50
N ALA A 77 0.54 0.66 -14.57
CA ALA A 77 1.74 0.44 -15.40
C ALA A 77 2.12 1.67 -16.24
N GLU A 78 1.20 2.61 -16.42
CA GLU A 78 1.44 3.88 -17.14
C GLU A 78 2.01 4.96 -16.21
N TRP A 79 1.97 4.74 -14.89
CA TRP A 79 2.47 5.70 -13.92
C TRP A 79 3.99 5.67 -13.86
N GLN A 80 4.62 6.69 -14.44
CA GLN A 80 6.03 7.00 -14.22
C GLN A 80 6.21 7.72 -12.88
N MET A 81 6.35 6.94 -11.81
CA MET A 81 6.59 7.47 -10.47
C MET A 81 7.95 8.16 -10.40
N ASN A 82 7.98 9.41 -9.95
CA ASN A 82 9.23 10.15 -9.80
C ASN A 82 9.87 9.94 -8.42
N GLU A 83 11.09 10.43 -8.24
CA GLU A 83 11.85 10.26 -7.00
C GLU A 83 11.15 10.90 -5.79
N GLU A 84 10.55 12.08 -5.95
CA GLU A 84 9.81 12.77 -4.89
C GLU A 84 8.61 11.94 -4.39
N GLN A 85 7.84 11.35 -5.31
CA GLN A 85 6.73 10.47 -4.99
C GLN A 85 7.20 9.19 -4.27
N SER A 86 8.31 8.60 -4.71
CA SER A 86 8.90 7.43 -4.04
C SER A 86 9.33 7.76 -2.62
N ILE A 87 10.04 8.88 -2.43
CA ILE A 87 10.48 9.37 -1.12
C ILE A 87 9.29 9.64 -0.20
N ALA A 88 8.20 10.20 -0.72
CA ALA A 88 6.99 10.44 0.07
C ALA A 88 6.37 9.14 0.58
N ILE A 89 6.31 8.09 -0.25
CA ILE A 89 5.82 6.76 0.14
C ILE A 89 6.73 6.13 1.20
N GLU A 90 8.05 6.18 0.99
CA GLU A 90 9.04 5.67 1.94
C GLU A 90 8.97 6.40 3.29
N SER A 91 8.83 7.72 3.26
CA SER A 91 8.70 8.54 4.47
C SER A 91 7.42 8.21 5.24
N ALA A 92 6.30 8.05 4.55
CA ALA A 92 5.04 7.62 5.16
C ALA A 92 5.13 6.22 5.79
N LEU A 93 5.86 5.30 5.14
CA LEU A 93 6.10 3.96 5.67
C LEU A 93 7.00 4.00 6.91
N GLN A 94 8.08 4.78 6.90
CA GLN A 94 8.96 4.93 8.06
C GLN A 94 8.24 5.55 9.25
N GLU A 95 7.46 6.62 9.03
CA GLU A 95 6.66 7.23 10.09
C GLU A 95 5.68 6.22 10.71
N PHE A 96 5.03 5.40 9.89
CA PHE A 96 4.17 4.33 10.37
C PHE A 96 4.93 3.31 11.22
N LEU A 97 6.08 2.82 10.74
CA LEU A 97 6.89 1.82 11.43
C LEU A 97 7.41 2.33 12.78
N THR A 98 7.88 3.58 12.85
CA THR A 98 8.30 4.20 14.11
C THR A 98 7.16 4.24 15.13
N LYS A 99 5.95 4.66 14.72
CA LYS A 99 4.79 4.76 15.62
C LYS A 99 4.35 3.41 16.20
N VAL A 100 4.48 2.32 15.45
CA VAL A 100 4.11 0.96 15.93
C VAL A 100 5.23 0.24 16.65
N GLU A 101 6.48 0.73 16.55
CA GLU A 101 7.62 0.21 17.34
C GLU A 101 7.75 0.92 18.69
N ASP A 102 7.35 2.20 18.77
CA ASP A 102 7.38 3.01 19.99
C ASP A 102 6.16 2.82 20.91
N ALA A 103 5.14 2.07 20.48
CA ALA A 103 3.87 1.83 21.20
C ALA A 103 3.84 0.50 21.97
#